data_AF-U3B513-F1
#
_entry.id   AF-U3B513-F1
#
_cell.length_a   1.000
_cell.length_b   1.000
_cell.length_c   1.000
_cell.angle_alpha   90.00
_cell.angle_beta   90.00
_cell.angle_gamma   90.00
#
_symmetry.space_group_name_H-M   'P 1'
#
loop_
_entity.id
_entity.type
_entity.pdbx_description
1 polymer ?
#
loop_
_entity_poly.entity_id
_entity_poly.type
_entity_poly.pdbx_seq_one_letter_code
_entity_poly.pdbx_strand_id
1 'polypeptide(L)' 'MVSAPSRRELVRHMTARGLSERRALQVIRMSASALRYQPRPDRNQSLRERIVALAHRHRRYGAAMAPR' A
#
# COMPACT_ATOMS: atom_id res chain seq x y z
N MET A 1 -8.64 0.90 -10.66
CA MET A 1 -8.49 0.35 -9.29
C MET A 1 -8.66 1.47 -8.28
N VAL A 2 -9.54 1.34 -7.28
CA VAL A 2 -9.66 2.36 -6.20
C VAL A 2 -8.62 2.05 -5.12
N SER A 3 -7.80 3.03 -4.76
CA SER A 3 -6.75 2.88 -3.75
C SER A 3 -7.32 2.82 -2.32
N ALA A 4 -6.61 2.16 -1.40
CA ALA A 4 -7.00 2.11 0.01
C ALA A 4 -7.11 3.50 0.68
N PRO A 5 -6.25 4.50 0.36
CA PRO A 5 -6.47 5.89 0.77
C PRO A 5 -7.81 6.48 0.30
N SER A 6 -8.15 6.34 -0.98
CA SER A 6 -9.39 6.89 -1.54
C SER A 6 -10.64 6.28 -0.89
N ARG A 7 -10.60 4.99 -0.54
CA ARG A 7 -11.69 4.34 0.22
C ARG A 7 -11.84 4.91 1.63
N ARG A 8 -10.73 5.24 2.31
CA ARG A 8 -10.76 5.86 3.64
C ARG A 8 -11.36 7.26 3.61
N GLU A 9 -11.05 8.05 2.59
CA GLU A 9 -11.64 9.37 2.39
C GLU A 9 -13.15 9.29 2.22
N LEU A 10 -13.64 8.35 1.39
CA LEU A 10 -15.08 8.12 1.22
C LEU A 10 -15.77 7.74 2.53
N VAL A 11 -15.16 6.88 3.34
CA VAL A 11 -15.71 6.51 4.67
C VAL A 11 -15.81 7.75 5.56
N ARG A 12 -14.78 8.60 5.62
CA ARG A 12 -14.81 9.84 6.40
C ARG A 12 -15.88 10.81 5.90
N HIS A 13 -16.01 10.96 4.59
CA HIS A 13 -17.01 11.82 3.95
C HIS A 13 -18.44 11.37 4.24
N MET A 14 -18.69 10.05 4.17
CA MET A 14 -19.98 9.47 4.52
C MET A 14 -20.32 9.69 5.99
N THR A 15 -19.35 9.47 6.89
CA THR A 15 -19.53 9.70 8.32
C THR A 15 -19.83 11.17 8.65
N ALA A 16 -19.12 12.10 7.99
CA ALA A 16 -19.37 13.54 8.13
C ALA A 16 -20.79 13.96 7.67
N ARG A 17 -21.43 13.18 6.79
CA ARG A 17 -22.81 13.39 6.32
C ARG A 17 -23.87 12.65 7.15
N GLY A 18 -23.50 12.11 8.31
CA GLY A 18 -24.44 11.50 9.26
C GLY A 18 -24.60 9.98 9.14
N LEU A 19 -23.80 9.30 8.30
CA LEU A 19 -23.73 7.83 8.36
C LEU A 19 -22.91 7.37 9.56
N SER A 20 -23.32 6.27 10.19
CA SER A 20 -22.45 5.62 11.18
C SER A 20 -21.23 5.01 10.48
N GLU A 21 -20.08 5.00 11.17
CA GLU A 21 -18.84 4.41 10.66
C GLU A 21 -19.06 2.96 10.20
N ARG A 22 -19.84 2.18 10.97
CA ARG A 22 -20.21 0.80 10.61
C ARG A 22 -20.93 0.74 9.26
N ARG A 23 -21.90 1.63 9.01
CA ARG A 23 -22.67 1.64 7.77
C ARG A 23 -21.83 2.14 6.59
N ALA A 24 -20.99 3.15 6.79
CA ALA A 24 -20.05 3.62 5.79
C ALA A 24 -19.03 2.52 5.37
N LEU A 25 -18.49 1.77 6.34
CA LEU A 25 -17.58 0.65 6.07
C LEU A 25 -18.24 -0.50 5.29
N GLN A 26 -19.51 -0.79 5.58
CA GLN A 26 -20.30 -1.79 4.82
C GLN A 26 -20.50 -1.34 3.37
N VAL A 27 -20.89 -0.08 3.14
CA VAL A 27 -21.09 0.47 1.79
C VAL A 27 -19.79 0.45 0.97
N ILE A 28 -18.66 0.80 1.59
CA ILE A 28 -17.34 0.83 0.91
C ILE A 28 -16.68 -0.57 0.86
N ARG A 29 -17.27 -1.58 1.51
CA ARG A 29 -16.72 -2.94 1.66
C ARG A 29 -15.27 -2.90 2.17
N MET A 30 -15.02 -2.10 3.20
CA MET A 30 -13.71 -1.92 3.83
C MET A 30 -13.76 -2.39 5.28
N SER A 31 -12.71 -3.05 5.76
CA SER A 31 -12.62 -3.43 7.17
C SER A 31 -12.31 -2.21 8.04
N ALA A 32 -12.77 -2.24 9.28
CA ALA A 32 -12.43 -1.22 10.27
C ALA A 32 -10.91 -1.15 10.54
N SER A 33 -10.21 -2.29 10.45
CA SER A 33 -8.76 -2.35 10.58
C SER A 33 -8.05 -1.58 9.46
N ALA A 34 -8.54 -1.68 8.22
CA ALA A 34 -7.97 -0.94 7.10
C ALA A 34 -8.20 0.57 7.22
N LEU A 35 -9.33 0.99 7.81
CA LEU A 35 -9.60 2.40 8.11
C LEU A 35 -8.61 2.96 9.15
N ARG A 36 -8.34 2.17 10.20
CA ARG A 36 -7.47 2.56 11.33
C ARG A 36 -5.98 2.36 11.06
N TYR A 37 -5.62 1.65 10.00
CA TYR A 37 -4.24 1.39 9.65
C TYR A 37 -3.49 2.70 9.39
N GLN A 38 -2.50 2.99 10.22
CA GLN A 38 -1.54 4.06 10.00
C GLN A 38 -0.26 3.46 9.41
N PRO A 39 0.17 3.91 8.21
CA PRO A 39 1.42 3.46 7.63
C PRO A 39 2.55 3.85 8.58
N ARG A 40 3.41 2.89 8.91
CA ARG A 40 4.62 3.18 9.69
C ARG A 40 5.57 4.00 8.81
N PRO A 41 6.25 5.02 9.36
CA PRO A 41 7.28 5.74 8.62
C PRO A 41 8.33 4.75 8.13
N ASP A 42 8.73 4.85 6.85
CA ASP A 42 9.73 3.96 6.28
C ASP A 42 11.09 4.27 6.90
N ARG A 43 11.63 3.33 7.69
CA ARG A 43 12.97 3.42 8.29
C ARG A 43 14.03 2.72 7.45
N ASN A 44 13.64 2.09 6.35
CA ASN A 44 14.47 1.19 5.58
C ASN A 44 15.03 1.86 4.32
N GLN A 45 14.96 3.19 4.22
CA GLN A 45 15.47 3.91 3.05
C GLN A 45 16.96 3.62 2.80
N SER A 46 17.78 3.74 3.85
CA SER A 46 19.21 3.41 3.78
C SER A 46 19.48 1.94 3.45
N LEU A 47 18.64 1.03 3.97
CA LEU A 47 18.71 -0.40 3.65
C LEU A 47 18.35 -0.67 2.19
N ARG A 48 17.30 -0.03 1.66
CA ARG A 48 16.90 -0.15 0.25
C ARG A 48 18.00 0.38 -0.66
N GLU A 49 18.58 1.54 -0.35
CA GLU A 49 19.71 2.11 -1.09
C GLU A 49 20.89 1.14 -1.13
N ARG A 50 21.21 0.50 0.01
CA ARG A 50 22.27 -0.50 0.09
C ARG A 50 21.97 -1.77 -0.71
N ILE A 51 20.74 -2.24 -0.70
CA ILE A 51 20.28 -3.39 -1.51
C ILE A 51 20.37 -3.05 -3.00
N VAL A 52 19.93 -1.86 -3.41
CA VAL A 52 19.99 -1.38 -4.80
C VAL A 52 21.44 -1.24 -5.25
N ALA A 53 22.30 -0.64 -4.44
CA ALA A 53 23.73 -0.53 -4.72
C ALA A 53 24.39 -1.91 -4.87
N LEU A 54 24.04 -2.86 -4.01
CA LEU A 54 24.52 -4.24 -4.10
C LEU A 54 24.05 -4.93 -5.39
N ALA A 55 22.78 -4.73 -5.77
CA ALA A 55 22.21 -5.28 -6.99
C ALA A 55 22.84 -4.67 -8.26
N HIS A 56 23.15 -3.38 -8.26
CA HIS A 56 23.90 -2.74 -9.34
C HIS A 56 25.35 -3.23 -9.41
N ARG A 57 26.00 -3.41 -8.26
CA ARG A 57 27.39 -3.91 -8.17
C ARG A 57 27.53 -5.36 -8.62
N HIS A 58 26.57 -6.21 -8.25
CA HIS A 58 26.52 -7.63 -8.60
C HIS A 58 25.34 -7.89 -9.52
N ARG A 59 25.23 -7.08 -10.59
CA ARG A 59 24.22 -7.27 -11.62
C ARG A 59 24.50 -8.61 -12.30
N ARG A 60 23.85 -9.68 -11.84
CA ARG A 60 23.75 -10.88 -12.67
C ARG A 60 22.97 -10.44 -13.89
N TYR A 61 23.65 -10.32 -15.04
CA TYR A 61 22.99 -10.52 -16.32
C TYR A 61 22.39 -11.92 -16.18
N GLY A 62 21.08 -12.00 -15.88
CA GLY A 62 20.41 -13.28 -15.69
C GLY A 62 20.83 -14.18 -16.84
N ALA A 63 21.20 -15.43 -16.54
CA ALA A 63 21.61 -16.40 -17.54
C ALA A 63 20.64 -16.29 -18.71
N ALA A 64 21.17 -16.01 -19.90
CA ALA A 64 20.38 -15.85 -21.09
C ALA A 64 19.38 -16.99 -21.12
N MET A 65 18.08 -16.65 -21.14
CA MET A 65 17.04 -17.61 -21.39
C MET A 65 17.35 -18.19 -22.77
N ALA A 66 17.99 -19.36 -22.79
CA ALA A 66 18.35 -20.04 -24.01
C ALA A 66 17.04 -20.36 -24.77
N PRO A 67 16.92 -19.99 -26.05
CA PRO A 67 15.73 -20.32 -26.81
C PRO A 67 15.68 -21.84 -26.98
N ARG A 68 14.55 -22.43 -26.61
CA ARG A 68 14.09 -23.71 -27.14
C ARG A 68 12.63 -23.59 -27.51
#